data_AF-A0A923U7I9-F1
#
_entry.id   AF-A0A923U7I9-F1
#
_cell.length_a   1.000
_cell.length_b   1.000
_cell.length_c   1.000
_cell.angle_alpha   90.00
_cell.angle_beta   90.00
_cell.angle_gamma   90.00
#
_symmetry.space_group_name_H-M   'P 1'
#
loop_
_entity.id
_entity.type
_entity.pdbx_description
1 polymer ?
#
loop_
_entity_poly.entity_id
_entity_poly.type
_entity_poly.pdbx_seq_one_letter_code
_entity_poly.pdbx_strand_id
1 'polypeptide(L)'
;MNAQAKMLWILCGFFITADIIYVTWNIIQHNSGYVTQLAGTEGGGQGSPVEWVGAFAIGLAAVLSAFVAFYLGRTNKSVGGLLPEDRLDANIDDGDPEQGFFSPWSWWPIMLAAGGALLFMGIAIGIWIAFIGTAITLISLVGWVYEYYRGNFAR
;
A
#
# COMPACT_ATOMS: atom_id res chain seq x y z
N MET A 1 -17.17 -8.58 -7.07
CA MET A 1 -15.89 -7.86 -6.99
C MET A 1 -15.19 -7.71 -8.36
N ASN A 2 -15.88 -7.93 -9.48
CA ASN A 2 -15.26 -7.89 -10.82
C ASN A 2 -14.80 -6.48 -11.23
N ALA A 3 -15.60 -5.45 -10.91
CA ALA A 3 -15.26 -4.07 -11.21
C ALA A 3 -13.99 -3.63 -10.44
N GLN A 4 -13.91 -3.96 -9.15
CA GLN A 4 -12.77 -3.64 -8.29
C GLN A 4 -11.45 -4.22 -8.85
N ALA A 5 -11.45 -5.50 -9.23
CA ALA A 5 -10.27 -6.13 -9.83
C ALA A 5 -9.89 -5.49 -11.19
N LYS A 6 -10.87 -5.19 -12.05
CA LYS A 6 -10.64 -4.54 -13.35
C LYS A 6 -10.04 -3.14 -13.20
N MET A 7 -10.52 -2.34 -12.25
CA MET A 7 -9.96 -1.00 -12.00
C MET A 7 -8.48 -1.07 -11.62
N LEU A 8 -8.08 -2.04 -10.80
CA LEU A 8 -6.67 -2.23 -10.45
C LEU A 8 -5.82 -2.75 -11.61
N TRP A 9 -6.36 -3.60 -12.50
CA TRP A 9 -5.64 -3.97 -13.73
C TRP A 9 -5.42 -2.76 -14.65
N ILE A 10 -6.40 -1.86 -14.76
CA ILE A 10 -6.24 -0.60 -15.50
C ILE A 10 -5.16 0.27 -14.86
N LEU A 11 -5.16 0.39 -13.53
CA LEU A 11 -4.16 1.16 -12.79
C LEU A 11 -2.75 0.57 -12.95
N CYS A 12 -2.61 -0.75 -12.93
CA CYS A 12 -1.35 -1.43 -13.24
C CYS A 12 -0.86 -1.08 -14.66
N GLY A 13 -1.75 -1.15 -15.66
CA GLY A 13 -1.43 -0.74 -17.03
C GLY A 13 -0.98 0.73 -17.12
N PHE A 14 -1.64 1.62 -16.37
CA PHE A 14 -1.24 3.02 -16.26
C PHE A 14 0.18 3.15 -15.66
N PHE A 15 0.47 2.49 -14.53
CA PHE A 15 1.79 2.58 -13.91
C PHE A 15 2.92 2.00 -14.77
N ILE A 16 2.68 0.88 -15.48
CA ILE A 16 3.64 0.34 -16.44
C ILE A 16 3.91 1.37 -17.55
N THR A 17 2.85 1.96 -18.09
CA THR A 17 2.98 2.97 -19.14
C THR A 17 3.73 4.20 -18.62
N ALA A 18 3.41 4.66 -17.42
CA ALA A 18 4.05 5.80 -16.78
C ALA A 18 5.54 5.53 -16.51
N ASP A 19 5.90 4.33 -16.04
CA ASP A 19 7.28 3.92 -15.79
C ASP A 19 8.09 3.89 -17.09
N ILE A 20 7.54 3.29 -18.15
CA ILE A 20 8.17 3.28 -19.48
C ILE A 20 8.38 4.70 -19.99
N ILE A 21 7.37 5.56 -19.91
CA ILE A 21 7.46 6.96 -20.33
C ILE A 21 8.53 7.68 -19.51
N TYR A 22 8.55 7.48 -18.19
CA TYR A 22 9.48 8.13 -17.28
C TYR A 22 10.93 7.73 -17.55
N VAL A 23 11.20 6.43 -17.71
CA VAL A 23 12.54 5.92 -18.06
C VAL A 23 12.97 6.42 -19.44
N THR A 24 12.07 6.38 -20.42
CA THR A 24 12.36 6.86 -21.78
C THR A 24 12.67 8.35 -21.79
N TRP A 25 11.89 9.15 -21.07
CA TRP A 25 12.11 10.59 -20.92
C TRP A 25 13.46 10.91 -20.26
N ASN A 26 13.81 10.15 -19.22
CA ASN A 26 15.10 10.28 -18.54
C ASN A 26 16.27 10.05 -19.52
N ILE A 27 16.19 8.99 -20.33
CA ILE A 27 17.23 8.67 -21.32
C ILE A 27 17.33 9.77 -22.39
N ILE A 28 16.20 10.27 -22.88
CA ILE A 28 16.19 11.35 -23.89
C ILE A 28 16.82 12.63 -23.34
N GLN A 29 16.44 13.04 -22.13
CA GLN A 29 16.98 14.23 -21.47
C GLN A 29 18.47 14.09 -21.20
N HIS A 30 18.90 12.92 -20.70
CA HIS A 30 20.30 12.62 -20.47
C HIS A 30 21.13 12.76 -21.76
N ASN A 31 20.65 12.18 -22.87
CA ASN A 31 21.31 12.27 -24.17
C ASN A 31 21.31 13.69 -24.75
N SER A 32 20.25 14.46 -24.51
CA SER A 32 20.13 15.85 -24.96
C SER A 32 21.07 16.79 -24.18
N GLY A 33 21.33 16.48 -22.91
CA GLY A 33 22.24 17.23 -22.03
C GLY A 33 23.68 17.28 -22.53
N TYR A 34 24.18 16.21 -23.17
CA TYR A 34 25.53 16.17 -23.76
C TYR A 34 25.69 17.16 -24.92
N VAL A 35 24.63 17.39 -25.71
CA VAL A 35 24.65 18.33 -26.84
C VAL A 35 24.70 19.78 -26.35
N THR A 36 24.00 20.09 -25.26
CA THR A 36 23.97 21.44 -24.67
C THR A 36 25.27 21.80 -23.93
N GLN A 37 25.98 20.83 -23.34
CA GLN A 37 27.28 21.05 -22.71
C GLN A 37 28.38 21.43 -23.72
N LEU A 38 28.36 20.85 -24.92
CA LEU A 38 29.23 21.23 -26.04
C LEU A 38 28.93 22.64 -26.57
N ALA A 39 27.69 23.11 -26.39
CA ALA A 39 27.23 24.45 -26.76
C ALA A 39 27.38 25.51 -25.64
N GLY A 40 28.04 25.18 -24.52
CA GLY A 40 28.30 26.12 -23.42
C GLY A 40 27.08 26.50 -22.57
N THR A 41 25.97 25.76 -22.68
CA THR A 41 24.77 25.94 -21.83
C THR A 41 24.71 24.78 -20.83
N GLU A 42 24.36 25.04 -19.56
CA GLU A 42 24.28 24.02 -18.50
C GLU A 42 23.26 22.92 -18.87
N GLY A 43 23.74 21.85 -19.49
CA GLY A 43 22.95 20.67 -19.83
C GLY A 43 22.87 19.72 -18.65
N GLY A 44 21.66 19.29 -18.29
CA GLY A 44 21.38 18.32 -17.22
C GLY A 44 21.90 16.89 -17.43
N GLY A 45 22.93 16.70 -18.25
CA GLY A 45 23.57 15.42 -18.52
C GLY A 45 24.67 15.09 -17.51
N GLN A 46 24.36 15.05 -16.22
CA GLN A 46 25.32 14.63 -15.19
C GLN A 46 24.69 13.56 -14.29
N GLY A 47 25.05 12.29 -14.51
CA GLY A 47 24.50 11.14 -13.77
C GLY A 47 24.24 9.91 -14.64
N SER A 48 23.47 8.96 -14.12
CA SER A 48 22.99 7.79 -14.86
C SER A 48 21.92 8.20 -15.90
N PRO A 49 21.85 7.57 -17.10
CA PRO A 49 20.78 7.81 -18.07
C PRO A 49 19.37 7.50 -17.55
N VAL A 50 19.28 6.70 -16.50
CA VAL A 50 18.03 6.32 -15.83
C VAL A 50 18.08 6.77 -14.37
N GLU A 51 17.03 7.46 -13.94
CA GLU A 51 16.79 7.76 -12.53
C GLU A 51 16.16 6.54 -11.83
N TRP A 52 17.00 5.75 -11.17
CA TRP A 52 16.59 4.48 -10.58
C TRP A 52 15.56 4.62 -9.47
N VAL A 53 15.62 5.66 -8.64
CA VAL A 53 14.69 5.83 -7.50
C VAL A 53 13.25 5.96 -7.98
N GLY A 54 12.99 6.82 -8.97
CA GLY A 54 11.68 6.97 -9.57
C GLY A 54 11.22 5.73 -10.33
N ALA A 55 12.11 5.13 -11.13
CA ALA A 55 11.78 3.93 -11.90
C ALA A 55 11.36 2.76 -10.98
N PHE A 56 12.11 2.52 -9.89
CA PHE A 56 11.73 1.50 -8.92
C PHE A 56 10.42 1.85 -8.18
N ALA A 57 10.20 3.10 -7.81
CA ALA A 57 8.97 3.50 -7.12
C ALA A 57 7.72 3.28 -7.98
N ILE A 58 7.75 3.70 -9.25
CA ILE A 58 6.62 3.56 -10.18
C ILE A 58 6.46 2.08 -10.58
N GLY A 59 7.55 1.38 -10.87
CA GLY A 59 7.54 -0.05 -11.17
C GLY A 59 6.96 -0.89 -10.01
N LEU A 60 7.34 -0.62 -8.76
CA LEU A 60 6.78 -1.31 -7.61
C LEU A 60 5.31 -0.95 -7.36
N ALA A 61 4.87 0.27 -7.70
CA ALA A 61 3.45 0.63 -7.66
C ALA A 61 2.64 -0.19 -8.69
N ALA A 62 3.19 -0.45 -9.88
CA ALA A 62 2.58 -1.35 -10.86
C ALA A 62 2.46 -2.79 -10.30
N VAL A 63 3.54 -3.30 -9.70
CA VAL A 63 3.56 -4.65 -9.08
C VAL A 63 2.55 -4.75 -7.95
N LEU A 64 2.47 -3.76 -7.06
CA LEU A 64 1.49 -3.70 -5.99
C LEU A 64 0.06 -3.74 -6.53
N SER A 65 -0.22 -2.92 -7.55
CA SER A 65 -1.53 -2.86 -8.18
C SER A 65 -1.91 -4.20 -8.82
N ALA A 66 -0.98 -4.85 -9.54
CA ALA A 66 -1.16 -6.17 -10.10
C ALA A 66 -1.41 -7.25 -9.03
N PHE A 67 -0.67 -7.20 -7.91
CA PHE A 67 -0.80 -8.16 -6.82
C PHE A 67 -2.19 -8.10 -6.18
N VAL A 68 -2.70 -6.89 -5.90
CA VAL A 68 -4.06 -6.71 -5.37
C VAL A 68 -5.11 -7.12 -6.41
N ALA A 69 -4.94 -6.72 -7.68
CA ALA A 69 -5.86 -7.09 -8.76
C ALA A 69 -5.97 -8.62 -8.93
N PHE A 70 -4.83 -9.31 -8.87
CA PHE A 70 -4.75 -10.76 -8.92
C PHE A 70 -5.48 -11.40 -7.74
N TYR A 71 -5.23 -10.93 -6.51
CA TYR A 71 -5.89 -11.44 -5.31
C TYR A 71 -7.41 -11.29 -5.40
N LEU A 72 -7.91 -10.09 -5.69
CA LEU A 72 -9.35 -9.84 -5.82
C LEU A 72 -9.99 -10.67 -6.94
N GLY A 73 -9.29 -10.83 -8.07
CA GLY A 73 -9.74 -11.68 -9.17
C GLY A 73 -9.82 -13.15 -8.78
N ARG A 74 -8.88 -13.65 -7.96
CA ARG A 74 -8.92 -15.01 -7.41
C ARG A 74 -10.08 -15.17 -6.42
N THR A 75 -10.28 -14.22 -5.52
CA THR A 75 -11.37 -14.23 -4.54
C THR A 75 -12.73 -14.19 -5.23
N ASN A 76 -12.91 -13.33 -6.24
CA ASN A 76 -14.16 -13.27 -7.00
C ASN A 76 -14.50 -14.61 -7.66
N LYS A 77 -13.50 -15.35 -8.15
CA LYS A 77 -13.70 -16.68 -8.72
C LYS A 77 -14.07 -17.74 -7.68
N SER A 78 -13.64 -17.58 -6.42
CA SER A 78 -13.92 -18.56 -5.36
C SER A 78 -15.27 -18.37 -4.67
N VAL A 79 -15.90 -17.20 -4.75
CA VAL A 79 -17.20 -16.93 -4.09
C VAL A 79 -18.36 -17.75 -4.69
N GLY A 80 -18.23 -18.23 -5.93
CA GLY A 80 -19.22 -19.14 -6.53
C GLY A 80 -20.50 -18.46 -7.06
N GLY A 81 -20.57 -17.13 -7.06
CA GLY A 81 -21.68 -16.35 -7.57
C GLY A 81 -21.38 -14.85 -7.63
N LEU A 82 -22.33 -14.06 -8.16
CA LEU A 82 -22.31 -12.60 -8.06
C LEU A 82 -22.84 -12.21 -6.68
N LEU A 83 -22.10 -11.40 -5.94
CA LEU A 83 -22.58 -10.88 -4.66
C LEU A 83 -23.73 -9.88 -4.92
N PRO A 84 -24.66 -9.71 -3.97
CA PRO A 84 -25.71 -8.69 -4.05
C PRO A 84 -25.16 -7.29 -4.34
N GLU A 85 -23.99 -6.95 -3.80
CA GLU A 85 -23.30 -5.67 -4.05
C GLU A 85 -22.86 -5.42 -5.51
N ASP A 86 -22.74 -6.47 -6.34
CA ASP A 86 -22.40 -6.33 -7.76
C ASP A 86 -23.63 -6.45 -8.68
N ARG A 87 -24.84 -6.71 -8.14
CA ARG A 87 -26.05 -6.94 -8.94
C ARG A 87 -26.82 -5.62 -9.12
N LEU A 88 -27.22 -5.34 -10.37
CA LEU A 88 -27.98 -4.12 -10.70
C LEU A 88 -29.45 -4.17 -10.24
N ASP A 89 -29.94 -5.38 -9.94
CA ASP A 89 -31.30 -5.69 -9.50
C ASP A 89 -31.32 -6.31 -8.07
N ALA A 90 -30.30 -5.99 -7.25
CA ALA A 90 -30.28 -6.39 -5.85
C ALA A 90 -31.29 -5.58 -5.03
N ASN A 91 -32.02 -6.27 -4.15
CA ASN A 91 -32.87 -5.65 -3.13
C ASN A 91 -32.10 -5.56 -1.80
N ILE A 92 -32.60 -4.74 -0.88
CA ILE A 92 -32.03 -4.62 0.48
C ILE A 92 -32.05 -5.96 1.21
N ASP A 93 -33.09 -6.76 0.97
CA ASP A 93 -33.29 -8.07 1.60
C ASP A 93 -32.35 -9.17 1.07
N ASP A 94 -31.60 -8.90 -0.01
CA ASP A 94 -30.59 -9.84 -0.55
C ASP A 94 -29.28 -9.82 0.25
N GLY A 95 -29.07 -8.81 1.11
CA GLY A 95 -27.90 -8.68 1.96
C GLY A 95 -28.02 -9.51 3.24
N ASP A 96 -26.91 -10.10 3.69
CA ASP A 96 -26.88 -10.82 4.96
C ASP A 96 -27.12 -9.85 6.14
N PRO A 97 -28.10 -10.09 7.02
CA PRO A 97 -28.30 -9.28 8.22
C PRO A 97 -27.11 -9.35 9.18
N GLU A 98 -26.34 -10.44 9.18
CA GLU A 98 -25.17 -10.62 10.04
C GLU A 98 -23.86 -10.34 9.27
N GLN A 99 -23.40 -9.09 9.31
CA GLN A 99 -22.17 -8.65 8.61
C GLN A 99 -20.87 -9.19 9.24
N GLY A 100 -20.94 -9.77 10.44
CA GLY A 100 -19.81 -10.24 11.22
C GLY A 100 -19.59 -9.43 12.52
N PHE A 101 -18.42 -9.64 13.14
CA PHE A 101 -18.09 -9.01 14.41
C PHE A 101 -17.37 -7.67 14.20
N PHE A 102 -17.87 -6.62 14.87
CA PHE A 102 -17.21 -5.32 14.94
C PHE A 102 -16.92 -4.96 16.40
N SER A 103 -15.71 -4.47 16.65
CA SER A 103 -15.32 -3.91 17.94
C SER A 103 -16.20 -2.69 18.28
N PRO A 104 -16.95 -2.69 19.40
CA PRO A 104 -17.73 -1.51 19.81
C PRO A 104 -16.83 -0.38 20.34
N TRP A 105 -15.67 -0.74 20.91
CA TRP A 105 -14.62 0.17 21.34
C TRP A 105 -13.31 -0.61 21.51
N SER A 106 -12.18 0.06 21.34
CA SER A 106 -10.85 -0.47 21.63
C SER A 106 -9.87 0.68 21.87
N TRP A 107 -9.09 0.62 22.95
CA TRP A 107 -7.99 1.57 23.21
C TRP A 107 -6.65 1.08 22.66
N TRP A 108 -6.57 -0.15 22.18
CA TRP A 108 -5.31 -0.69 21.68
C TRP A 108 -4.77 0.03 20.43
N PRO A 109 -5.59 0.48 19.45
CA PRO A 109 -5.10 1.23 18.30
C PRO A 109 -4.37 2.52 18.69
N ILE A 110 -4.88 3.28 19.67
CA ILE A 110 -4.24 4.53 20.10
C ILE A 110 -2.93 4.26 20.85
N MET A 111 -2.88 3.22 21.68
CA MET A 111 -1.65 2.81 22.36
C MET A 111 -0.59 2.29 21.38
N LEU A 112 -1.01 1.54 20.35
CA LEU A 112 -0.12 1.07 19.29
C LEU A 112 0.43 2.24 18.47
N ALA A 113 -0.43 3.20 18.10
CA ALA A 113 -0.01 4.41 17.39
C ALA A 113 1.00 5.23 18.23
N ALA A 114 0.76 5.39 19.52
CA ALA A 114 1.68 6.07 20.44
C ALA A 114 3.02 5.32 20.56
N GLY A 115 3.00 3.99 20.66
CA GLY A 115 4.21 3.15 20.66
C GLY A 115 5.02 3.30 19.37
N GLY A 116 4.34 3.26 18.22
CA GLY A 116 4.95 3.50 16.90
C GLY A 116 5.55 4.91 16.79
N ALA A 117 4.84 5.92 17.26
CA ALA A 117 5.35 7.29 17.29
C ALA A 117 6.61 7.43 18.16
N LEU A 118 6.65 6.80 19.34
CA LEU A 118 7.82 6.76 20.21
C LEU A 118 9.02 6.06 19.54
N LEU A 119 8.76 4.97 18.80
CA LEU A 119 9.76 4.26 18.01
C LEU A 119 10.45 5.20 16.99
N PHE A 120 9.67 5.92 16.19
CA PHE A 120 10.21 6.89 15.23
C PHE A 120 10.85 8.11 15.91
N MET A 121 10.29 8.57 17.03
CA MET A 121 10.88 9.67 17.82
C MET A 121 12.26 9.30 18.37
N GLY A 122 12.51 8.02 18.66
CA GLY A 122 13.82 7.54 19.09
C GLY A 122 14.92 7.73 18.02
N ILE A 123 14.57 7.71 16.73
CA ILE A 123 15.52 8.02 15.65
C ILE A 123 15.89 9.51 15.66
N ALA A 124 14.95 10.38 16.01
CA ALA A 124 15.12 11.83 15.97
C ALA A 124 15.82 12.41 17.22
N ILE A 125 15.47 11.94 18.42
CA ILE A 125 15.96 12.50 19.69
C ILE A 125 17.07 11.63 20.29
N GLY A 126 16.88 10.31 20.33
CA GLY A 126 17.82 9.40 20.96
C GLY A 126 17.30 7.97 21.02
N ILE A 127 18.16 7.02 20.66
CA ILE A 127 17.83 5.60 20.48
C ILE A 127 17.19 4.95 21.72
N TRP A 128 17.45 5.48 22.92
CA TRP A 128 16.89 4.95 24.16
C TRP A 128 15.35 5.03 24.22
N ILE A 129 14.75 6.04 23.59
CA ILE A 129 13.29 6.17 23.48
C ILE A 129 12.72 5.06 22.59
N ALA A 130 13.46 4.62 21.57
CA ALA A 130 13.02 3.55 20.70
C ALA A 130 12.83 2.22 21.45
N PHE A 131 13.63 1.94 22.48
CA PHE A 131 13.42 0.74 23.32
C PHE A 131 12.08 0.79 24.08
N ILE A 132 11.73 1.97 24.61
CA ILE A 132 10.44 2.19 25.29
C ILE A 132 9.29 2.05 24.28
N GLY A 133 9.40 2.70 23.11
CA GLY A 133 8.41 2.61 22.04
C GLY A 133 8.22 1.17 21.54
N THR A 134 9.31 0.39 21.44
CA THR A 134 9.26 -1.02 21.05
C THR A 134 8.45 -1.84 22.05
N ALA A 135 8.72 -1.68 23.36
CA ALA A 135 8.00 -2.39 24.40
C ALA A 135 6.50 -2.08 24.37
N ILE A 136 6.13 -0.79 24.27
CA ILE A 136 4.73 -0.37 24.18
C ILE A 136 4.07 -0.91 22.91
N THR A 137 4.75 -0.87 21.77
CA THR A 137 4.24 -1.36 20.48
C THR A 137 3.94 -2.86 20.55
N LEU A 138 4.87 -3.67 21.09
CA LEU A 138 4.68 -5.11 21.22
C LEU A 138 3.52 -5.45 22.15
N ILE A 139 3.47 -4.83 23.34
CA ILE A 139 2.37 -5.04 24.30
C ILE A 139 1.04 -4.63 23.68
N SER A 140 1.00 -3.49 22.98
CA SER A 140 -0.22 -2.99 22.36
C SER A 140 -0.69 -3.87 21.21
N LEU A 141 0.23 -4.40 20.40
CA LEU A 141 -0.08 -5.31 19.30
C LEU A 141 -0.67 -6.62 19.83
N VAL A 142 -0.04 -7.22 20.85
CA VAL A 142 -0.56 -8.42 21.52
C VAL A 142 -1.93 -8.13 22.12
N GLY A 143 -2.07 -7.01 22.85
CA GLY A 143 -3.34 -6.61 23.46
C GLY A 143 -4.46 -6.42 22.44
N TRP A 144 -4.17 -5.83 21.28
CA TRP A 144 -5.12 -5.62 20.20
C TRP A 144 -5.57 -6.94 19.56
N VAL A 145 -4.60 -7.80 19.21
CA VAL A 145 -4.89 -9.09 18.56
C VAL A 145 -5.71 -10.01 19.46
N TYR A 146 -5.41 -10.04 20.76
CA TYR A 146 -6.07 -10.94 21.72
C TYR A 146 -7.25 -10.30 22.47
N GLU A 147 -7.64 -9.06 22.15
CA GLU A 147 -8.69 -8.33 22.87
C GLU A 147 -9.97 -9.16 23.06
N TYR A 148 -10.48 -9.73 21.97
CA TYR A 148 -11.73 -10.49 21.96
C TYR A 148 -11.55 -12.00 22.18
N TYR A 149 -10.33 -12.45 22.47
CA TYR A 149 -10.03 -13.85 22.78
C TYR A 149 -9.78 -14.08 24.29
N ARG A 150 -9.88 -13.03 25.11
CA ARG A 150 -9.81 -13.13 26.57
C ARG A 150 -11.11 -13.72 27.11
N GLY A 151 -11.05 -14.94 27.62
CA GLY A 151 -12.19 -15.62 28.26
C GLY A 151 -12.97 -16.62 27.39
N ASN A 152 -12.79 -16.63 26.07
CA ASN A 152 -13.46 -17.60 25.17
C ASN A 152 -12.83 -19.01 25.19
N PHE A 153 -11.61 -19.14 25.72
CA PHE A 153 -10.91 -20.43 25.91
C PHE A 153 -10.48 -20.68 27.36
N ALA A 154 -11.03 -19.91 28.30
CA ALA A 154 -10.76 -20.04 29.73
C ALA A 154 -11.91 -20.77 30.41
N ARG A 155 -12.11 -22.04 30.03
CA ARG A 155 -12.94 -23.02 30.76
C ARG A 155 -12.30 -24.38 30.61
#